data_AF-A0A0F9T640-F1
#
_entry.id   AF-A0A0F9T640-F1
#
_cell.length_a   1.000
_cell.length_b   1.000
_cell.length_c   1.000
_cell.angle_alpha   90.00
_cell.angle_beta   90.00
_cell.angle_gamma   90.00
#
_symmetry.space_group_name_H-M   'P 1'
#
loop_
_entity.id
_entity.type
_entity.pdbx_description
1 polymer ?
#
loop_
_entity_poly.entity_id
_entity_poly.type
_entity_poly.pdbx_seq_one_letter_code
_entity_poly.pdbx_strand_id
1 'polypeptide(L)'
;MNTGSTMKLTLSSGLSRSTIIKISVFFSLNMLDYGLTWYGLSNGIAREINPLFSGMSYEAMGLTKVVLSLWFIYMAGAKLIHNWAVNTAITFMSAVCLWNIVVIGGF
;
A
#
# COMPACT_ATOMS: atom_id res chain seq x y z
N MET A 1 14.40 -33.08 -21.55
CA MET A 1 14.56 -32.53 -20.19
C MET A 1 14.20 -31.06 -20.21
N ASN A 2 13.34 -30.64 -19.28
CA ASN A 2 12.71 -29.32 -19.15
C ASN A 2 13.67 -28.12 -19.33
N THR A 3 13.57 -27.41 -20.45
CA THR A 3 13.82 -25.96 -20.47
C THR A 3 12.55 -25.27 -19.97
N GLY A 4 12.33 -25.37 -18.65
CA GLY A 4 11.35 -24.53 -17.96
C GLY A 4 11.82 -23.09 -18.10
N SER A 5 11.33 -22.40 -19.14
CA SER A 5 11.46 -20.96 -19.30
C SER A 5 10.74 -20.31 -18.13
N THR A 6 11.47 -20.16 -17.02
CA THR A 6 11.12 -19.18 -16.02
C THR A 6 11.14 -17.85 -16.76
N MET A 7 9.96 -17.38 -17.17
CA MET A 7 9.76 -16.01 -17.59
C MET A 7 10.23 -15.13 -16.44
N LYS A 8 11.51 -14.75 -16.47
CA LYS A 8 11.97 -13.57 -15.77
C LYS A 8 11.22 -12.44 -16.43
N LEU A 9 10.11 -12.05 -15.79
CA LEU A 9 9.53 -10.72 -15.87
C LEU A 9 10.65 -9.74 -15.48
N THR A 10 11.55 -9.54 -16.43
CA THR A 10 12.58 -8.53 -16.41
C THR A 10 11.79 -7.29 -16.78
N LEU A 11 11.11 -6.70 -15.79
CA LEU A 11 10.60 -5.35 -15.93
C LEU A 11 11.81 -4.53 -16.39
N SER A 12 11.81 -4.12 -17.66
CA SER A 12 12.88 -3.40 -18.34
C SER A 12 13.10 -1.98 -17.79
N SER A 13 12.60 -1.70 -16.58
CA SER A 13 12.53 -0.40 -15.94
C SER A 13 13.79 0.00 -15.16
N GLY A 14 14.87 -0.79 -15.20
CA GLY A 14 16.09 -0.49 -14.45
C GLY A 14 15.92 -0.50 -12.92
N LEU A 15 14.80 -1.04 -12.42
CA LEU A 15 14.53 -1.23 -11.01
C LEU A 15 15.09 -2.57 -10.53
N SER A 16 15.79 -2.54 -9.39
CA SER A 16 16.26 -3.78 -8.77
C SER A 16 15.08 -4.61 -8.25
N ARG A 17 15.21 -5.95 -8.26
CA ARG A 17 14.21 -6.88 -7.71
C ARG A 17 13.78 -6.51 -6.28
N SER A 18 14.72 -6.05 -5.45
CA SER A 18 14.44 -5.60 -4.09
C SER A 18 13.48 -4.39 -4.07
N THR A 19 13.67 -3.43 -4.98
CA THR A 19 12.80 -2.26 -5.07
C THR A 19 11.39 -2.64 -5.51
N ILE A 20 11.28 -3.56 -6.49
CA ILE A 20 9.99 -4.09 -6.95
C ILE A 20 9.22 -4.75 -5.79
N ILE A 21 9.89 -5.62 -5.02
CA ILE A 21 9.27 -6.28 -3.86
C ILE A 21 8.76 -5.26 -2.85
N LYS A 22 9.55 -4.25 -2.52
CA LYS A 22 9.16 -3.19 -1.58
C LYS A 22 7.94 -2.40 -2.06
N ILE A 23 7.92 -2.04 -3.35
CA ILE A 23 6.78 -1.37 -3.97
C ILE A 23 5.53 -2.26 -3.88
N SER A 24 5.65 -3.56 -4.16
CA SER A 24 4.54 -4.51 -4.02
C SER A 24 4.03 -4.61 -2.59
N VAL A 25 4.93 -4.64 -1.59
CA VAL A 25 4.55 -4.63 -0.17
C VAL A 25 3.79 -3.36 0.20
N PHE A 26 4.29 -2.20 -0.22
CA PHE A 26 3.61 -0.93 0.00
C PHE A 26 2.21 -0.92 -0.61
N PHE A 27 2.08 -1.39 -1.85
CA PHE A 27 0.79 -1.48 -2.53
C PHE A 27 -0.20 -2.38 -1.78
N SER A 28 0.24 -3.57 -1.36
CA SER A 28 -0.59 -4.49 -0.59
C SER A 28 -1.03 -3.90 0.74
N LEU A 29 -0.15 -3.19 1.47
CA LEU A 29 -0.52 -2.49 2.70
C LEU A 29 -1.53 -1.37 2.45
N ASN A 30 -1.40 -0.63 1.35
CA ASN A 30 -2.33 0.43 1.01
C ASN A 30 -3.72 -0.12 0.63
N MET A 31 -3.78 -1.28 -0.01
CA MET A 31 -5.04 -1.99 -0.28
C MET A 31 -5.64 -2.62 0.98
N LEU A 32 -4.80 -3.10 1.91
CA LEU A 32 -5.27 -3.58 3.21
C LEU A 32 -5.89 -2.44 4.02
N ASP A 33 -5.22 -1.29 4.12
CA ASP A 33 -5.76 -0.10 4.79
C ASP A 33 -7.09 0.37 4.18
N TYR A 34 -7.21 0.33 2.84
CA TYR A 34 -8.48 0.58 2.15
C TYR A 34 -9.59 -0.36 2.63
N GLY A 35 -9.32 -1.68 2.67
CA GLY A 35 -10.29 -2.67 3.13
C GLY A 35 -10.68 -2.52 4.61
N LEU A 36 -9.71 -2.20 5.48
CA LEU A 36 -9.96 -1.98 6.91
C LEU A 36 -10.75 -0.71 7.16
N THR A 37 -10.44 0.37 6.45
CA THR A 37 -11.20 1.63 6.54
C THR A 37 -12.61 1.47 5.97
N TRP A 38 -12.75 0.69 4.90
CA TRP A 38 -14.06 0.33 4.33
C TRP A 38 -14.94 -0.41 5.34
N TYR A 39 -14.35 -1.38 6.05
CA TYR A 39 -15.01 -2.06 7.15
C TYR A 39 -15.40 -1.07 8.25
N GLY A 40 -14.50 -0.16 8.62
CA GLY A 40 -14.75 0.88 9.61
C GLY A 40 -15.94 1.78 9.30
N LEU A 41 -16.03 2.25 8.06
CA LEU A 41 -17.13 3.05 7.55
C LEU A 41 -18.46 2.29 7.61
N SER A 42 -18.44 1.00 7.24
CA SER A 42 -19.63 0.13 7.27
C SER A 42 -20.14 -0.12 8.70
N ASN A 43 -19.27 -0.03 9.71
CA ASN A 43 -19.59 -0.28 11.11
C ASN A 43 -19.66 1.00 11.97
N GLY A 44 -19.55 2.19 11.36
CA GLY A 44 -19.63 3.47 12.08
C GLY A 44 -18.42 3.82 12.95
N ILE A 45 -17.29 3.13 12.78
CA ILE A 45 -16.04 3.30 13.57
C ILE A 45 -14.87 3.82 12.70
N ALA A 46 -15.20 4.46 11.58
CA ALA A 46 -14.19 4.92 10.62
C ALA A 46 -13.28 6.03 11.16
N ARG A 47 -13.77 6.86 12.09
CA ARG A 47 -12.99 7.96 12.67
C ARG A 47 -11.87 7.46 13.57
N GLU A 48 -12.11 6.36 14.26
CA GLU A 48 -11.18 5.69 15.17
C GLU A 48 -10.13 4.90 14.40
N ILE A 49 -10.54 4.27 13.30
CA ILE A 49 -9.66 3.50 12.42
C ILE A 49 -8.79 4.44 11.59
N ASN A 50 -9.39 5.28 10.75
CA ASN A 50 -8.66 6.13 9.83
C ASN A 50 -9.33 7.50 9.67
N PRO A 51 -9.00 8.47 10.53
CA PRO A 51 -9.66 9.77 10.55
C PRO A 51 -9.51 10.53 9.23
N LEU A 52 -8.41 10.31 8.48
CA LEU A 52 -8.14 10.96 7.19
C LEU A 52 -9.16 10.59 6.10
N PHE A 53 -9.64 9.35 6.10
CA PHE A 53 -10.57 8.85 5.09
C PHE A 53 -11.99 8.64 5.63
N SER A 54 -12.20 8.86 6.93
CA SER A 54 -13.48 8.69 7.62
C SER A 54 -14.65 9.52 7.06
N GLY A 55 -14.36 10.61 6.34
CA GLY A 55 -15.36 11.48 5.72
C GLY A 55 -15.49 11.32 4.21
N MET A 56 -14.76 10.39 3.59
CA MET A 56 -14.78 10.19 2.13
C MET A 56 -15.74 9.08 1.73
N SER A 57 -16.33 9.18 0.53
CA SER A 57 -17.03 8.05 -0.08
C SER A 57 -16.05 6.93 -0.43
N TYR A 58 -16.57 5.71 -0.55
CA TYR A 58 -15.76 4.53 -0.86
C TYR A 58 -15.01 4.68 -2.20
N GLU A 59 -15.67 5.23 -3.22
CA GLU A 59 -15.07 5.47 -4.52
C GLU A 59 -13.94 6.50 -4.44
N ALA A 60 -14.17 7.59 -3.71
CA ALA A 60 -13.18 8.65 -3.53
C ALA A 60 -11.95 8.15 -2.76
N MET A 61 -12.16 7.34 -1.72
CA MET A 61 -11.08 6.69 -0.98
C MET A 61 -10.28 5.75 -1.89
N GLY A 62 -10.96 4.92 -2.68
CA GLY A 62 -10.32 3.98 -3.62
C GLY A 62 -9.46 4.71 -4.65
N LEU A 63 -10.01 5.75 -5.27
CA LEU A 63 -9.28 6.61 -6.22
C LEU A 63 -8.06 7.25 -5.57
N THR A 64 -8.21 7.82 -4.38
CA THR A 64 -7.11 8.46 -3.66
C THR A 64 -5.99 7.47 -3.36
N LYS A 65 -6.33 6.25 -2.93
CA LYS A 65 -5.38 5.17 -2.64
C LYS A 65 -4.65 4.71 -3.89
N VAL A 66 -5.36 4.54 -5.02
CA VAL A 66 -4.75 4.19 -6.31
C VAL A 66 -3.80 5.28 -6.78
N VAL A 67 -4.20 6.56 -6.73
CA VAL A 67 -3.35 7.69 -7.13
C VAL A 67 -2.09 7.76 -6.27
N LEU A 68 -2.21 7.60 -4.95
CA LEU A 68 -1.08 7.55 -4.01
C LEU A 68 -0.12 6.40 -4.34
N SER A 69 -0.66 5.21 -4.60
CA SER A 69 0.11 4.04 -5.01
C SER A 69 0.87 4.29 -6.31
N LEU A 70 0.22 4.82 -7.34
CA LEU A 70 0.83 5.12 -8.64
C LEU A 70 1.91 6.20 -8.51
N TRP A 71 1.64 7.25 -7.73
CA TRP A 71 2.62 8.29 -7.44
C TRP A 71 3.86 7.72 -6.73
N PHE A 72 3.66 6.87 -5.73
CA PHE A 72 4.77 6.22 -5.03
C PHE A 72 5.58 5.30 -5.95
N ILE A 73 4.91 4.50 -6.79
CA ILE A 73 5.55 3.66 -7.81
C ILE A 73 6.39 4.52 -8.76
N TYR A 74 5.84 5.64 -9.23
CA TYR A 74 6.56 6.56 -10.12
C TYR A 74 7.79 7.16 -9.44
N MET A 75 7.66 7.68 -8.22
CA MET A 75 8.77 8.28 -7.47
C MET A 75 9.89 7.26 -7.18
N ALA A 76 9.52 6.03 -6.80
CA ALA A 76 10.48 4.94 -6.59
C ALA A 76 11.12 4.48 -7.91
N GLY A 77 10.33 4.42 -8.98
CA GLY A 77 10.77 4.05 -10.33
C GLY A 77 11.75 5.04 -10.95
N ALA A 78 11.45 6.33 -10.83
CA ALA A 78 12.28 7.43 -11.30
C ALA A 78 13.51 7.70 -10.42
N LYS A 79 13.72 6.89 -9.36
CA LYS A 79 14.80 7.06 -8.37
C LYS A 79 14.81 8.43 -7.69
N LEU A 80 13.65 9.08 -7.63
CA LEU A 80 13.47 10.38 -6.95
C LEU A 80 13.46 10.22 -5.42
N ILE A 81 13.17 9.00 -4.93
CA ILE A 81 13.23 8.66 -3.51
C ILE A 81 14.27 7.57 -3.25
N HIS A 82 15.00 7.74 -2.15
CA HIS A 82 16.01 6.77 -1.71
C HIS A 82 15.35 5.50 -1.16
N ASN A 83 16.10 4.40 -1.20
CA ASN A 83 15.67 3.09 -0.69
C ASN A 83 15.23 3.10 0.79
N TRP A 84 15.80 3.99 1.60
CA TRP A 84 15.41 4.14 3.00
C TRP A 84 14.01 4.78 3.12
N ALA A 85 13.67 5.75 2.27
CA ALA A 85 12.36 6.39 2.27
C ALA A 85 11.25 5.40 1.89
N VAL A 86 11.54 4.46 0.98
CA VAL A 86 10.62 3.35 0.65
C VAL A 86 10.38 2.46 1.86
N ASN A 87 11.43 2.13 2.62
CA ASN A 87 11.30 1.33 3.83
C ASN A 87 10.48 2.08 4.90
N THR A 88 10.75 3.38 5.10
CA THR A 88 10.00 4.23 6.04
C THR A 88 8.51 4.28 5.67
N ALA A 89 8.18 4.43 4.39
CA ALA A 89 6.79 4.43 3.92
C ALA A 89 6.10 3.08 4.18
N ILE A 90 6.79 1.96 3.97
CA ILE A 90 6.28 0.62 4.31
C ILE A 90 6.05 0.50 5.82
N THR A 91 7.02 0.87 6.65
CA THR A 91 6.89 0.80 8.11
C THR A 91 5.73 1.65 8.61
N PHE A 92 5.56 2.86 8.07
CA PHE A 92 4.45 3.74 8.41
C PHE A 92 3.11 3.10 8.03
N MET A 93 2.96 2.60 6.80
CA MET A 93 1.73 1.93 6.37
C MET A 93 1.44 0.66 7.17
N SER A 94 2.47 -0.11 7.54
CA SER A 94 2.30 -1.26 8.44
C SER A 94 1.76 -0.85 9.80
N ALA A 95 2.25 0.26 10.37
CA ALA A 95 1.76 0.78 11.64
C ALA A 95 0.30 1.25 11.55
N VAL A 96 -0.08 1.92 10.46
CA VAL A 96 -1.47 2.30 10.19
C VAL A 96 -2.37 1.06 10.09
N CYS A 97 -1.99 0.07 9.29
CA CYS A 97 -2.76 -1.17 9.18
C CYS A 97 -2.87 -1.89 10.52
N LEU A 98 -1.79 -1.93 11.32
CA LEU A 98 -1.80 -2.55 12.64
C LEU A 98 -2.77 -1.83 13.58
N TRP A 99 -2.75 -0.49 13.60
CA TRP A 99 -3.69 0.31 14.38
C TRP A 99 -5.14 0.00 14.00
N ASN A 100 -5.45 0.00 12.69
CA ASN A 100 -6.77 -0.33 12.20
C ASN A 100 -7.23 -1.71 12.67
N ILE A 101 -6.34 -2.70 12.63
CA ILE A 101 -6.62 -4.07 13.11
C ILE A 101 -6.89 -4.07 14.62
N VAL A 102 -6.13 -3.33 15.42
CA VAL A 102 -6.32 -3.20 16.87
C VAL A 102 -7.70 -2.62 17.20
N VAL A 103 -8.05 -1.52 16.54
CA VAL A 103 -9.36 -0.86 16.74
C VAL A 103 -10.52 -1.77 16.32
N ILE A 104 -10.40 -2.46 15.18
CA ILE A 104 -11.41 -3.44 14.73
C ILE A 104 -11.50 -4.62 15.69
N GLY A 105 -10.37 -5.06 16.24
CA GLY A 105 -10.28 -6.15 17.20
C GLY A 105 -10.82 -5.82 18.59
N GLY A 106 -11.10 -4.54 18.89
CA GLY A 106 -11.63 -4.09 20.18
C GLY A 106 -10.62 -4.15 21.33
N PHE A 107 -9.32 -4.01 21.01
CA PHE A 107 -8.23 -3.97 22.00
C PHE A 107 -7.92 -2.55 22.49
#